data_AF-A0A0R3M775-F1
#
_entry.id   AF-A0A0R3M775-F1
#
_cell.length_a   1.000
_cell.length_b   1.000
_cell.length_c   1.000
_cell.angle_alpha   90.00
_cell.angle_beta   90.00
_cell.angle_gamma   90.00
#
_symmetry.space_group_name_H-M   'P 1'
#
loop_
_entity.id
_entity.type
_entity.pdbx_description
1 polymer ?
#
loop_
_entity_poly.entity_id
_entity_poly.type
_entity_poly.pdbx_seq_one_letter_code
_entity_poly.pdbx_strand_id
1 'polypeptide(L)'
;YQVKATIFGALIEAIDLAQLAKLDGESAREEIRDIVNEIIAIKNIVMSIAEQEELLDDICNDVLGYGPLEPLLSRDDIADIMVNGAGTVFIEVAGKIQKTGIRFRDNQQLLNICQRIVSQVGRRVDESSPICDARLADGSRVNAIVPPLAIDGPALTIRKFKKDKLTLDQLVKFGAISPEGAQILQIIGRVRCNVLISGGTGSGKTTLLNCLTNYIEHDERVITCEDAAELQLQQPHVVRLETRPPNIEGEGQVTMRELVRNCLRMRPERIIVGEVRGPEAFDLLQAMNTGHDGSMGTLHANNPREALSRCESMITMGGFSLPSRTIREMICASIDVIVQAARLRDGSRRITHITEVMGMEGDTIITQDVFLYDMMGEDANGKIIGRHRSTGIGRPKFWERARYYNEEKRLAAALDAAEIIEKV
;
A
#
# COMPACT_ATOMS: atom_id res chain seq x y z
N TYR A 1 -2.51 -29.58 -24.66
CA TYR A 1 -2.63 -30.10 -23.27
C TYR A 1 -2.05 -31.50 -23.07
N GLN A 2 -2.52 -32.56 -23.75
CA GLN A 2 -1.98 -33.93 -23.53
C GLN A 2 -0.48 -34.05 -23.82
N VAL A 3 -0.01 -33.52 -24.95
CA VAL A 3 1.42 -33.49 -25.33
C VAL A 3 2.26 -32.77 -24.26
N LYS A 4 1.82 -31.58 -23.81
CA LYS A 4 2.47 -30.83 -22.72
C LYS A 4 2.55 -31.64 -21.44
N ALA A 5 1.48 -32.31 -21.03
CA ALA A 5 1.48 -33.12 -19.80
C ALA A 5 2.46 -34.31 -19.89
N THR A 6 2.57 -34.94 -21.06
CA THR A 6 3.50 -36.06 -21.30
C THR A 6 4.97 -35.62 -21.30
N ILE A 7 5.27 -34.45 -21.87
CA ILE A 7 6.62 -33.88 -21.87
C ILE A 7 6.98 -33.40 -20.46
N PHE A 8 6.08 -32.66 -19.80
CA PHE A 8 6.29 -32.16 -18.45
C PHE A 8 6.48 -33.29 -17.42
N GLY A 9 5.72 -34.39 -17.53
CA GLY A 9 5.91 -35.56 -16.66
C GLY A 9 7.30 -36.18 -16.81
N ALA A 10 7.75 -36.38 -18.05
CA ALA A 10 9.10 -36.89 -18.33
C ALA A 10 10.20 -35.92 -17.89
N LEU A 11 9.96 -34.62 -18.02
CA LEU A 11 10.88 -33.58 -17.57
C LEU A 11 11.07 -33.63 -16.05
N ILE A 12 9.99 -33.74 -15.27
CA ILE A 12 10.06 -33.83 -13.80
C ILE A 12 10.78 -35.11 -13.34
N GLU A 13 10.70 -36.20 -14.10
CA GLU A 13 11.46 -37.43 -13.81
C GLU A 13 12.95 -37.30 -14.18
N ALA A 14 13.29 -36.48 -15.16
CA ALA A 14 14.66 -36.29 -15.65
C ALA A 14 15.43 -35.17 -14.91
N ILE A 15 14.73 -34.22 -14.29
CA ILE A 15 15.31 -33.05 -13.65
C ILE A 15 15.41 -33.20 -12.13
N ASP A 16 16.56 -32.83 -11.57
CA ASP A 16 16.68 -32.51 -10.15
C ASP A 16 16.36 -31.02 -9.91
N LEU A 17 15.13 -30.75 -9.45
CA LEU A 17 14.67 -29.40 -9.10
C LEU A 17 15.59 -28.69 -8.10
N ALA A 18 16.32 -29.43 -7.25
CA ALA A 18 17.23 -28.86 -6.27
C ALA A 18 18.56 -28.37 -6.89
N GLN A 19 18.98 -28.95 -8.03
CA GLN A 19 20.12 -28.42 -8.81
C GLN A 19 19.71 -27.20 -9.63
N LEU A 20 18.54 -27.26 -10.27
CA LEU A 20 18.02 -26.17 -11.08
C LEU A 20 17.77 -24.88 -10.28
N ALA A 21 17.36 -25.01 -9.01
CA ALA A 21 17.20 -23.87 -8.11
C ALA A 21 18.52 -23.15 -7.74
N LYS A 22 19.69 -23.73 -8.04
CA LYS A 22 21.01 -23.11 -7.79
C LYS A 22 21.54 -22.32 -8.98
N LEU A 23 20.96 -22.52 -10.16
CA LEU A 23 21.33 -21.82 -11.38
C LEU A 23 20.64 -20.45 -11.43
N ASP A 24 21.25 -19.52 -12.16
CA ASP A 24 20.59 -18.28 -12.54
C ASP A 24 19.53 -18.55 -13.62
N GLY A 25 18.57 -17.65 -13.76
CA GLY A 25 17.37 -17.88 -14.56
C GLY A 25 17.63 -18.14 -16.06
N GLU A 26 18.71 -17.59 -16.63
CA GLU A 26 19.08 -17.88 -18.01
C GLU A 26 19.65 -19.29 -18.16
N SER A 27 20.63 -19.67 -17.34
CA SER A 27 21.21 -21.02 -17.36
C SER A 27 20.17 -22.11 -17.07
N ALA A 28 19.27 -21.87 -16.11
CA ALA A 28 18.17 -22.77 -15.80
C ALA A 28 17.24 -22.98 -17.00
N ARG A 29 16.99 -21.93 -17.78
CA ARG A 29 16.13 -21.96 -18.96
C ARG A 29 16.78 -22.71 -20.11
N GLU A 30 18.10 -22.55 -20.30
CA GLU A 30 18.87 -23.32 -21.29
C GLU A 30 18.86 -24.81 -20.97
N GLU A 31 19.10 -25.19 -19.71
CA GLU A 31 19.11 -26.60 -19.31
C GLU A 31 17.74 -27.27 -19.49
N ILE A 32 16.65 -26.58 -19.11
CA ILE A 32 15.28 -27.06 -19.38
C ILE A 32 15.05 -27.21 -20.88
N ARG A 33 15.54 -26.27 -21.69
CA ARG A 33 15.39 -26.30 -23.14
C ARG A 33 16.07 -27.53 -23.75
N ASP A 34 17.29 -27.83 -23.34
CA ASP A 34 18.02 -28.99 -23.84
C ASP A 34 17.32 -30.31 -23.50
N ILE A 35 16.86 -30.46 -22.26
CA ILE A 35 16.15 -31.67 -21.81
C ILE A 35 14.81 -31.82 -22.52
N VAL A 36 14.04 -30.73 -22.69
CA VAL A 36 12.76 -30.78 -23.42
C VAL A 36 12.99 -31.16 -24.89
N ASN A 37 14.04 -30.64 -25.53
CA ASN A 37 14.40 -31.00 -26.90
C ASN A 37 14.75 -32.49 -27.02
N GLU A 38 15.52 -33.04 -26.08
CA GLU A 38 15.81 -34.48 -26.01
C GLU A 38 14.53 -35.31 -25.83
N ILE A 39 13.63 -34.90 -24.93
CA ILE A 39 12.36 -35.61 -24.70
C ILE A 39 11.48 -35.60 -25.96
N ILE A 40 11.39 -34.47 -26.67
CA ILE A 40 10.64 -34.35 -27.94
C ILE A 40 11.21 -35.32 -28.97
N ALA A 41 12.54 -35.38 -29.10
CA ALA A 41 13.23 -36.29 -30.01
C ALA A 41 13.00 -37.77 -29.64
N ILE A 42 13.17 -38.15 -28.36
CA ILE A 42 12.99 -39.51 -27.88
C ILE A 42 11.55 -40.00 -28.06
N LYS A 43 10.56 -39.12 -27.81
CA LYS A 43 9.13 -39.46 -27.95
C LYS A 43 8.59 -39.32 -29.36
N ASN A 44 9.42 -38.95 -30.36
CA ASN A 44 9.02 -38.74 -31.75
C ASN A 44 7.79 -37.81 -31.89
N ILE A 45 7.75 -36.74 -31.11
CA ILE A 45 6.64 -35.77 -31.14
C ILE A 45 6.89 -34.80 -32.29
N VAL A 46 5.95 -34.74 -33.24
CA VAL A 46 6.03 -33.82 -34.39
C VAL A 46 5.31 -32.52 -34.03
N MET A 47 6.04 -31.40 -34.10
CA MET A 47 5.51 -30.06 -33.92
C MET A 47 6.35 -29.04 -34.70
N SER A 48 5.76 -27.87 -34.95
CA SER A 48 6.47 -26.74 -35.54
C SER A 48 7.42 -26.08 -34.54
N ILE A 49 8.42 -25.33 -35.04
CA ILE A 49 9.35 -24.57 -34.21
C ILE A 49 8.61 -23.59 -33.28
N ALA A 50 7.55 -22.94 -33.80
CA ALA A 50 6.74 -22.02 -33.00
C ALA A 50 5.99 -22.71 -31.85
N GLU A 51 5.40 -23.89 -32.10
CA GLU A 51 4.72 -24.67 -31.04
C GLU A 51 5.71 -25.20 -30.01
N GLN A 52 6.93 -25.53 -30.42
CA GLN A 52 8.00 -25.95 -29.53
C GLN A 52 8.49 -24.81 -28.64
N GLU A 53 8.68 -23.61 -29.19
CA GLU A 53 9.01 -22.41 -28.39
C GLU A 53 7.90 -22.05 -27.40
N GLU A 54 6.63 -22.06 -27.83
CA GLU A 54 5.49 -21.80 -26.94
C GLU A 54 5.43 -22.83 -25.80
N LEU A 55 5.62 -24.12 -26.12
CA LEU A 55 5.66 -25.18 -25.12
C LEU A 55 6.82 -25.01 -24.13
N LEU A 56 8.01 -24.64 -24.63
CA LEU A 56 9.19 -24.39 -23.81
C LEU A 56 8.94 -23.25 -22.83
N ASP A 57 8.39 -22.13 -23.30
CA ASP A 57 8.07 -20.98 -22.46
C ASP A 57 7.06 -21.35 -21.38
N ASP A 58 6.03 -22.11 -21.76
CA ASP A 58 5.02 -22.63 -20.85
C ASP A 58 5.60 -23.54 -19.76
N ILE A 59 6.53 -24.43 -20.13
CA ILE A 59 7.22 -25.33 -19.20
C ILE A 59 8.16 -24.52 -18.30
N CYS A 60 8.91 -23.57 -18.85
CA CYS A 60 9.80 -22.71 -18.08
C CYS A 60 9.00 -21.87 -17.06
N ASN A 61 7.86 -21.32 -17.45
CA ASN A 61 6.97 -20.62 -16.52
C ASN A 61 6.43 -21.56 -15.44
N ASP A 62 6.11 -22.82 -15.78
CA ASP A 62 5.64 -23.81 -14.81
C ASP A 62 6.75 -24.27 -13.84
N VAL A 63 8.00 -24.35 -14.27
CA VAL A 63 9.14 -24.84 -13.47
C VAL A 63 9.82 -23.71 -12.69
N LEU A 64 10.02 -22.55 -13.31
CA LEU A 64 10.79 -21.43 -12.77
C LEU A 64 9.90 -20.25 -12.32
N GLY A 65 8.77 -20.03 -12.99
CA GLY A 65 7.88 -18.88 -12.75
C GLY A 65 6.61 -19.20 -11.96
N TYR A 66 5.57 -18.42 -12.21
CA TYR A 66 4.23 -18.57 -11.60
C TYR A 66 3.24 -19.36 -12.50
N GLY A 67 3.76 -20.14 -13.44
CA GLY A 67 2.97 -20.98 -14.35
C GLY A 67 1.96 -20.19 -15.18
N PRO A 68 0.69 -20.62 -15.26
CA PRO A 68 -0.34 -19.96 -16.06
C PRO A 68 -0.66 -18.51 -15.65
N LEU A 69 -0.14 -18.03 -14.51
CA LEU A 69 -0.38 -16.68 -14.01
C LEU A 69 0.55 -15.62 -14.61
N GLU A 70 1.67 -15.99 -15.22
CA GLU A 70 2.66 -15.03 -15.74
C GLU A 70 2.08 -13.97 -16.71
N PRO A 71 1.23 -14.35 -17.69
CA PRO A 71 0.60 -13.37 -18.58
C PRO A 71 -0.32 -12.37 -17.84
N LEU A 72 -0.86 -12.74 -16.68
CA LEU A 72 -1.68 -11.86 -15.85
C LEU A 72 -0.81 -10.99 -14.93
N LEU A 73 0.27 -11.54 -14.40
CA LEU A 73 1.21 -10.82 -13.55
C LEU A 73 1.98 -9.74 -14.31
N SER A 74 2.28 -9.94 -15.60
CA SER A 74 2.92 -8.92 -16.45
C SER A 74 2.03 -7.72 -16.80
N ARG A 75 0.71 -7.81 -16.64
CA ARG A 75 -0.26 -6.78 -17.03
C ARG A 75 -0.51 -5.72 -15.96
N ASP A 76 0.00 -4.50 -16.16
CA ASP A 76 -0.14 -3.39 -15.19
C ASP A 76 -1.57 -2.84 -15.04
N ASP A 77 -2.48 -3.17 -15.95
CA ASP A 77 -3.90 -2.74 -15.89
C ASP A 77 -4.76 -3.56 -14.91
N ILE A 78 -4.24 -4.69 -14.43
CA ILE A 78 -4.92 -5.59 -13.49
C ILE A 78 -4.64 -5.16 -12.04
N ALA A 79 -5.70 -5.06 -11.23
CA ALA A 79 -5.61 -4.74 -9.81
C ALA A 79 -5.55 -5.99 -8.92
N ASP A 80 -6.47 -6.94 -9.13
CA ASP A 80 -6.57 -8.18 -8.36
C ASP A 80 -6.66 -9.38 -9.33
N ILE A 81 -6.04 -10.51 -8.98
CA ILE A 81 -6.15 -11.82 -9.64
C ILE A 81 -6.72 -12.79 -8.60
N MET A 82 -7.81 -13.48 -8.94
CA MET A 82 -8.50 -14.40 -8.04
C MET A 82 -8.64 -15.76 -8.72
N VAL A 83 -8.05 -16.79 -8.13
CA VAL A 83 -8.07 -18.17 -8.61
C VAL A 83 -8.92 -19.00 -7.66
N ASN A 84 -9.97 -19.63 -8.19
CA ASN A 84 -10.89 -20.47 -7.45
C ASN A 84 -10.77 -21.90 -8.01
N GLY A 85 -9.82 -22.67 -7.48
CA GLY A 85 -9.43 -23.97 -8.02
C GLY A 85 -8.77 -23.88 -9.40
N ALA A 86 -8.41 -25.04 -9.95
CA ALA A 86 -7.68 -25.11 -11.21
C ALA A 86 -8.44 -24.58 -12.44
N GLY A 87 -9.78 -24.59 -12.39
CA GLY A 87 -10.62 -24.32 -13.57
C GLY A 87 -11.07 -22.87 -13.75
N THR A 88 -10.93 -22.02 -12.73
CA THR A 88 -11.59 -20.70 -12.72
C THR A 88 -10.65 -19.61 -12.22
N VAL A 89 -10.35 -18.64 -13.09
CA VAL A 89 -9.57 -17.45 -12.77
C VAL A 89 -10.36 -16.19 -13.13
N PHE A 90 -10.38 -15.22 -12.22
CA PHE A 90 -10.94 -13.89 -12.40
C PHE A 90 -9.86 -12.83 -12.23
N ILE A 91 -10.04 -11.69 -12.87
CA ILE A 91 -9.20 -10.51 -12.70
C ILE A 91 -10.07 -9.26 -12.52
N GLU A 92 -9.57 -8.28 -11.78
CA GLU A 92 -10.16 -6.95 -11.71
C GLU A 92 -9.40 -5.99 -12.64
N VAL A 93 -10.11 -5.39 -13.60
CA VAL A 93 -9.60 -4.32 -14.44
C VAL A 93 -10.51 -3.11 -14.30
N ALA A 94 -9.93 -1.96 -13.94
CA ALA A 94 -10.66 -0.71 -13.74
C ALA A 94 -11.90 -0.82 -12.83
N GLY A 95 -11.81 -1.56 -11.72
CA GLY A 95 -12.91 -1.74 -10.76
C GLY A 95 -13.97 -2.77 -11.17
N LYS A 96 -13.78 -3.49 -12.28
CA LYS A 96 -14.72 -4.50 -12.77
C LYS A 96 -14.07 -5.88 -12.78
N ILE A 97 -14.77 -6.86 -12.20
CA ILE A 97 -14.36 -8.26 -12.19
C ILE A 97 -14.73 -8.91 -13.52
N GLN A 98 -13.77 -9.58 -14.14
CA GLN A 98 -13.96 -10.34 -15.38
C GLN A 98 -13.33 -11.73 -15.27
N LYS A 99 -14.03 -12.74 -15.82
CA LYS A 99 -13.51 -14.11 -15.91
C LYS A 99 -12.48 -14.19 -17.04
N THR A 100 -11.35 -14.85 -16.79
CA THR A 100 -10.31 -15.04 -17.81
C THR A 100 -10.45 -16.40 -18.49
N GLY A 101 -9.69 -16.58 -19.58
CA GLY A 101 -9.51 -17.89 -20.23
C GLY A 101 -8.41 -18.76 -19.62
N ILE A 102 -7.65 -18.22 -18.65
CA ILE A 102 -6.52 -18.93 -18.02
C ILE A 102 -7.03 -20.08 -17.14
N ARG A 103 -6.39 -21.24 -17.26
CA ARG A 103 -6.69 -22.43 -16.46
C ARG A 103 -5.41 -23.16 -16.09
N PHE A 104 -5.42 -23.75 -14.91
CA PHE A 104 -4.42 -24.70 -14.46
C PHE A 104 -4.78 -26.09 -14.99
N ARG A 105 -3.79 -26.97 -15.10
CA ARG A 105 -3.94 -28.38 -15.49
C ARG A 105 -4.82 -29.12 -14.48
N ASP A 106 -4.51 -28.94 -13.20
CA ASP A 106 -5.17 -29.61 -12.07
C ASP A 106 -4.92 -28.83 -10.77
N ASN A 107 -5.62 -29.22 -9.70
CA ASN A 107 -5.46 -28.61 -8.38
C ASN A 107 -4.05 -28.84 -7.80
N GLN A 108 -3.33 -29.88 -8.25
CA GLN A 108 -1.96 -30.15 -7.79
C GLN A 108 -0.98 -29.10 -8.34
N GLN A 109 -1.11 -28.70 -9.61
CA GLN A 109 -0.30 -27.64 -10.20
C GLN A 109 -0.53 -26.32 -9.45
N LEU A 110 -1.80 -25.97 -9.18
CA LEU A 110 -2.12 -24.78 -8.42
C LEU A 110 -1.54 -24.83 -7.00
N LEU A 111 -1.65 -25.98 -6.31
CA LEU A 111 -1.05 -26.18 -4.99
C LEU A 111 0.48 -26.00 -5.02
N ASN A 112 1.16 -26.57 -6.02
CA ASN A 112 2.61 -26.44 -6.18
C ASN A 112 3.02 -24.97 -6.41
N ILE A 113 2.23 -24.20 -7.18
CA ILE A 113 2.46 -22.76 -7.39
C ILE A 113 2.24 -21.99 -6.08
N CYS A 114 1.16 -22.28 -5.34
CA CYS A 114 0.93 -21.70 -4.02
C CYS A 114 2.15 -21.95 -3.13
N GLN A 115 2.56 -23.20 -2.96
CA GLN A 115 3.73 -23.60 -2.14
C GLN A 115 5.01 -22.87 -2.52
N ARG A 116 5.26 -22.69 -3.82
CA ARG A 116 6.43 -21.97 -4.31
C ARG A 116 6.40 -20.49 -3.98
N ILE A 117 5.24 -19.85 -4.13
CA ILE A 117 5.06 -18.44 -3.74
C ILE A 117 5.34 -18.27 -2.25
N VAL A 118 4.82 -19.16 -1.40
CA VAL A 118 4.99 -19.02 0.05
C VAL A 118 6.40 -19.38 0.52
N SER A 119 7.06 -20.33 -0.13
CA SER A 119 8.42 -20.74 0.23
C SER A 119 9.45 -19.63 -0.03
N GLN A 120 9.23 -18.79 -1.04
CA GLN A 120 10.07 -17.61 -1.30
C GLN A 120 10.11 -16.62 -0.13
N VAL A 121 9.05 -16.57 0.68
CA VAL A 121 8.98 -15.72 1.89
C VAL A 121 9.23 -16.50 3.19
N GLY A 122 9.79 -17.71 3.10
CA GLY A 122 10.14 -18.55 4.25
C GLY A 122 8.92 -19.12 5.00
N ARG A 123 7.77 -19.26 4.33
CA ARG A 123 6.53 -19.80 4.89
C ARG A 123 6.14 -21.11 4.22
N ARG A 124 5.12 -21.77 4.76
CA ARG A 124 4.57 -23.04 4.25
C ARG A 124 3.07 -22.95 4.08
N VAL A 125 2.55 -23.70 3.12
CA VAL A 125 1.11 -23.92 2.94
C VAL A 125 0.87 -25.39 2.58
N ASP A 126 0.16 -26.09 3.43
CA ASP A 126 -0.15 -27.51 3.32
C ASP A 126 -1.38 -27.84 4.19
N GLU A 127 -1.75 -29.12 4.29
CA GLU A 127 -2.93 -29.54 5.08
C GLU A 127 -2.84 -29.17 6.57
N SER A 128 -1.63 -29.06 7.13
CA SER A 128 -1.41 -28.68 8.52
C SER A 128 -1.42 -27.17 8.74
N SER A 129 -1.06 -26.40 7.71
CA SER A 129 -1.12 -24.93 7.69
C SER A 129 -1.85 -24.46 6.42
N PRO A 130 -3.20 -24.59 6.38
CA PRO A 130 -3.97 -24.44 5.14
C PRO A 130 -4.23 -23.00 4.71
N ILE A 131 -3.86 -21.99 5.50
CA ILE A 131 -4.01 -20.57 5.19
C ILE A 131 -2.63 -19.92 5.23
N CYS A 132 -2.28 -19.16 4.20
CA CYS A 132 -1.06 -18.39 4.25
C CYS A 132 -1.14 -17.07 3.46
N ASP A 133 -0.57 -16.02 4.04
CA ASP A 133 -0.26 -14.77 3.35
C ASP A 133 1.21 -14.74 2.94
N ALA A 134 1.49 -14.22 1.76
CA ALA A 134 2.82 -14.12 1.17
C ALA A 134 2.96 -12.86 0.30
N ARG A 135 4.15 -12.69 -0.27
CA ARG A 135 4.47 -11.62 -1.22
C ARG A 135 5.24 -12.17 -2.41
N LEU A 136 4.93 -11.67 -3.58
CA LEU A 136 5.73 -11.88 -4.78
C LEU A 136 6.93 -10.92 -4.79
N ALA A 137 7.90 -11.20 -5.66
CA ALA A 137 9.10 -10.38 -5.82
C ALA A 137 8.79 -8.93 -6.27
N ASP A 138 7.66 -8.71 -6.95
CA ASP A 138 7.20 -7.38 -7.39
C ASP A 138 6.47 -6.58 -6.28
N GLY A 139 6.32 -7.16 -5.08
CA GLY A 139 5.62 -6.57 -3.94
C GLY A 139 4.12 -6.87 -3.90
N SER A 140 3.58 -7.61 -4.89
CA SER A 140 2.18 -8.02 -4.91
C SER A 140 1.87 -8.92 -3.70
N ARG A 141 0.73 -8.68 -3.06
CA ARG A 141 0.31 -9.44 -1.88
C ARG A 141 -0.45 -10.67 -2.33
N VAL A 142 -0.17 -11.78 -1.67
CA VAL A 142 -0.77 -13.08 -1.99
C VAL A 142 -1.45 -13.63 -0.76
N ASN A 143 -2.69 -14.08 -0.91
CA ASN A 143 -3.37 -14.91 0.05
C ASN A 143 -3.66 -16.26 -0.61
N ALA A 144 -3.24 -17.35 0.04
CA ALA A 144 -3.48 -18.72 -0.39
C ALA A 144 -4.27 -19.47 0.69
N ILE A 145 -5.27 -20.21 0.26
CA ILE A 145 -6.02 -21.16 1.09
C ILE A 145 -6.11 -22.50 0.37
N VAL A 146 -5.78 -23.58 1.06
CA VAL A 146 -5.70 -24.94 0.48
C VAL A 146 -6.63 -25.91 1.23
N PRO A 147 -6.90 -27.10 0.67
CA PRO A 147 -7.60 -28.16 1.40
C PRO A 147 -6.89 -28.48 2.75
N PRO A 148 -7.65 -28.84 3.80
CA PRO A 148 -9.08 -29.17 3.79
C PRO A 148 -10.04 -27.96 3.90
N LEU A 149 -9.54 -26.73 4.06
CA LEU A 149 -10.41 -25.56 4.24
C LEU A 149 -11.04 -25.08 2.92
N ALA A 150 -10.28 -25.15 1.82
CA ALA A 150 -10.78 -24.85 0.49
C ALA A 150 -11.36 -26.13 -0.16
N ILE A 151 -12.65 -26.38 0.09
CA ILE A 151 -13.36 -27.64 -0.26
C ILE A 151 -13.28 -27.94 -1.76
N ASP A 152 -13.40 -26.92 -2.61
CA ASP A 152 -13.39 -27.05 -4.08
C ASP A 152 -11.96 -27.13 -4.68
N GLY A 153 -10.94 -27.12 -3.83
CA GLY A 153 -9.53 -27.08 -4.19
C GLY A 153 -8.85 -25.77 -3.78
N PRO A 154 -7.53 -25.65 -4.00
CA PRO A 154 -6.77 -24.46 -3.62
C PRO A 154 -7.36 -23.17 -4.21
N ALA A 155 -7.39 -22.10 -3.41
CA ALA A 155 -7.74 -20.77 -3.85
C ALA A 155 -6.59 -19.80 -3.58
N LEU A 156 -6.39 -18.86 -4.50
CA LEU A 156 -5.29 -17.91 -4.50
C LEU A 156 -5.81 -16.53 -4.88
N THR A 157 -5.57 -15.52 -4.05
CA THR A 157 -5.84 -14.13 -4.37
C THR A 157 -4.53 -13.35 -4.40
N ILE A 158 -4.22 -12.73 -5.53
CA ILE A 158 -3.07 -11.85 -5.70
C ILE A 158 -3.59 -10.44 -5.88
N ARG A 159 -3.28 -9.56 -4.93
CA ARG A 159 -3.47 -8.13 -5.08
C ARG A 159 -2.20 -7.52 -5.64
N LYS A 160 -2.27 -7.10 -6.90
CA LYS A 160 -1.11 -6.59 -7.61
C LYS A 160 -0.59 -5.31 -6.97
N PHE A 161 0.71 -5.23 -6.84
CA PHE A 161 1.37 -4.00 -6.42
C PHE A 161 1.29 -2.99 -7.56
N LYS A 162 0.45 -1.97 -7.39
CA LYS A 162 0.28 -0.95 -8.42
C LYS A 162 1.52 -0.03 -8.43
N LYS A 163 2.25 -0.01 -9.54
CA LYS A 163 3.41 0.89 -9.76
C LYS A 163 3.03 2.37 -9.91
N ASP A 164 1.75 2.68 -9.83
CA ASP A 164 1.21 3.97 -10.24
C ASP A 164 1.34 5.00 -9.10
N LYS A 165 2.40 5.82 -9.19
CA LYS A 165 2.70 6.88 -8.24
C LYS A 165 1.79 8.07 -8.49
N LEU A 166 0.58 8.03 -7.94
CA LEU A 166 -0.30 9.18 -7.98
C LEU A 166 0.41 10.41 -7.37
N THR A 167 0.28 11.54 -8.06
CA THR A 167 0.83 12.84 -7.67
C THR A 167 -0.29 13.78 -7.26
N LEU A 168 0.01 14.85 -6.50
CA LEU A 168 -1.00 15.86 -6.20
C LEU A 168 -1.59 16.48 -7.47
N ASP A 169 -0.80 16.66 -8.54
CA ASP A 169 -1.30 17.17 -9.82
C ASP A 169 -2.33 16.23 -10.45
N GLN A 170 -2.16 14.92 -10.33
CA GLN A 170 -3.17 13.95 -10.74
C GLN A 170 -4.41 14.00 -9.83
N LEU A 171 -4.24 14.19 -8.52
CA LEU A 171 -5.38 14.38 -7.62
C LEU A 171 -6.18 15.64 -7.97
N VAL A 172 -5.52 16.72 -8.40
CA VAL A 172 -6.17 17.93 -8.94
C VAL A 172 -6.95 17.60 -10.20
N LYS A 173 -6.35 16.87 -11.16
CA LYS A 173 -7.04 16.43 -12.39
C LYS A 173 -8.27 15.57 -12.11
N PHE A 174 -8.25 14.75 -11.06
CA PHE A 174 -9.41 13.96 -10.62
C PHE A 174 -10.44 14.76 -9.80
N GLY A 175 -10.16 16.03 -9.52
CA GLY A 175 -10.99 16.90 -8.69
C GLY A 175 -11.01 16.48 -7.21
N ALA A 176 -10.03 15.71 -6.75
CA ALA A 176 -9.96 15.29 -5.35
C ALA A 176 -9.59 16.45 -4.41
N ILE A 177 -8.84 17.41 -4.92
CA ILE A 177 -8.43 18.66 -4.27
C ILE A 177 -8.36 19.76 -5.34
N SER A 178 -8.60 21.03 -5.00
CA SER A 178 -8.35 22.15 -5.92
C SER A 178 -6.84 22.41 -6.10
N PRO A 179 -6.42 23.15 -7.14
CA PRO A 179 -5.02 23.54 -7.32
C PRO A 179 -4.42 24.26 -6.10
N GLU A 180 -5.19 25.14 -5.47
CA GLU A 180 -4.78 25.92 -4.30
C GLU A 180 -4.62 25.01 -3.07
N GLY A 181 -5.58 24.11 -2.86
CA GLY A 181 -5.48 23.09 -1.80
C GLY A 181 -4.30 22.15 -2.01
N ALA A 182 -4.00 21.79 -3.26
CA ALA A 182 -2.79 21.03 -3.57
C ALA A 182 -1.53 21.82 -3.22
N GLN A 183 -1.44 23.11 -3.56
CA GLN A 183 -0.31 23.97 -3.16
C GLN A 183 -0.12 24.01 -1.63
N ILE A 184 -1.20 24.11 -0.86
CA ILE A 184 -1.15 24.07 0.61
C ILE A 184 -0.55 22.73 1.09
N LEU A 185 -1.01 21.60 0.53
CA LEU A 185 -0.48 20.27 0.86
C LEU A 185 0.99 20.09 0.47
N GLN A 186 1.42 20.65 -0.67
CA GLN A 186 2.83 20.68 -1.09
C GLN A 186 3.69 21.38 -0.04
N ILE A 187 3.24 22.55 0.41
CA ILE A 187 3.95 23.36 1.41
C ILE A 187 4.02 22.59 2.73
N ILE A 188 2.91 22.03 3.21
CA ILE A 188 2.86 21.20 4.44
C ILE A 188 3.93 20.09 4.39
N GLY A 189 4.06 19.37 3.27
CA GLY A 189 5.06 18.32 3.11
C GLY A 189 6.51 18.83 3.14
N ARG A 190 6.77 19.97 2.47
CA ARG A 190 8.09 20.61 2.40
C ARG A 190 8.55 21.17 3.73
N VAL A 191 7.66 21.86 4.44
CA VAL A 191 8.01 22.60 5.65
C VAL A 191 8.10 21.68 6.87
N ARG A 192 8.10 20.36 6.68
CA ARG A 192 8.21 19.35 7.75
C ARG A 192 7.10 19.47 8.79
N CYS A 193 5.86 19.71 8.37
CA CYS A 193 4.71 19.51 9.27
C CYS A 193 4.57 18.03 9.63
N ASN A 194 4.33 17.74 10.90
CA ASN A 194 3.88 16.43 11.33
C ASN A 194 2.42 16.26 10.94
N VAL A 195 2.14 15.30 10.05
CA VAL A 195 0.82 15.17 9.41
C VAL A 195 0.15 13.85 9.80
N LEU A 196 -1.10 13.96 10.23
CA LEU A 196 -1.99 12.82 10.38
C LEU A 196 -3.03 12.82 9.26
N ILE A 197 -3.04 11.80 8.41
CA ILE A 197 -4.06 11.63 7.37
C ILE A 197 -5.18 10.73 7.89
N SER A 198 -6.39 11.26 7.95
CA SER A 198 -7.55 10.54 8.45
C SER A 198 -8.62 10.30 7.38
N GLY A 199 -9.41 9.23 7.54
CA GLY A 199 -10.43 8.85 6.56
C GLY A 199 -10.93 7.42 6.68
N GLY A 200 -12.13 7.18 6.12
CA GLY A 200 -12.72 5.85 6.04
C GLY A 200 -11.95 4.87 5.14
N THR A 201 -12.41 3.63 5.10
CA THR A 201 -11.84 2.61 4.19
C THR A 201 -12.06 3.02 2.74
N GLY A 202 -11.01 2.89 1.91
CA GLY A 202 -11.08 3.22 0.48
C GLY A 202 -11.17 4.71 0.16
N SER A 203 -10.98 5.61 1.14
CA SER A 203 -10.97 7.07 0.91
C SER A 203 -9.69 7.59 0.22
N GLY A 204 -8.64 6.76 0.16
CA GLY A 204 -7.37 7.11 -0.48
C GLY A 204 -6.29 7.65 0.47
N LYS A 205 -6.35 7.33 1.78
CA LYS A 205 -5.35 7.79 2.77
C LYS A 205 -3.92 7.46 2.39
N THR A 206 -3.60 6.19 2.14
CA THR A 206 -2.24 5.76 1.78
C THR A 206 -1.78 6.37 0.46
N THR A 207 -2.70 6.54 -0.49
CA THR A 207 -2.43 7.26 -1.74
C THR A 207 -2.05 8.72 -1.48
N LEU A 208 -2.81 9.42 -0.63
CA LEU A 208 -2.52 10.80 -0.26
C LEU A 208 -1.19 10.89 0.51
N LEU A 209 -0.93 9.96 1.43
CA LEU A 209 0.34 9.86 2.14
C LEU A 209 1.50 9.77 1.15
N ASN A 210 1.42 8.84 0.20
CA ASN A 210 2.41 8.66 -0.86
C ASN A 210 2.55 9.90 -1.78
N CYS A 211 1.49 10.69 -1.97
CA CYS A 211 1.58 11.96 -2.69
C CYS A 211 2.38 13.00 -1.88
N LEU A 212 2.13 13.10 -0.56
CA LEU A 212 2.83 14.04 0.31
C LEU A 212 4.32 13.72 0.43
N THR A 213 4.69 12.45 0.37
CA THR A 213 6.11 12.06 0.43
C THR A 213 6.94 12.61 -0.72
N ASN A 214 6.34 12.98 -1.86
CA ASN A 214 7.04 13.59 -3.00
C ASN A 214 7.65 14.95 -2.66
N TYR A 215 7.22 15.56 -1.55
CA TYR A 215 7.64 16.90 -1.12
C TYR A 215 8.59 16.86 0.07
N ILE A 216 9.09 15.67 0.43
CA ILE A 216 10.21 15.50 1.35
C ILE A 216 11.49 15.81 0.59
N GLU A 217 12.42 16.55 1.21
CA GLU A 217 13.70 16.91 0.59
C GLU A 217 14.54 15.66 0.29
N HIS A 218 15.34 15.74 -0.77
CA HIS A 218 16.04 14.57 -1.33
C HIS A 218 17.23 14.10 -0.48
N ASP A 219 17.69 14.91 0.46
CA ASP A 219 18.76 14.60 1.42
C ASP A 219 18.26 13.99 2.73
N GLU A 220 16.94 13.92 2.94
CA GLU A 220 16.35 13.34 4.15
C GLU A 220 16.39 11.80 4.11
N ARG A 221 16.81 11.20 5.22
CA ARG A 221 16.63 9.78 5.51
C ARG A 221 15.23 9.55 6.03
N VAL A 222 14.46 8.80 5.25
CA VAL A 222 13.08 8.46 5.58
C VAL A 222 12.97 6.97 5.90
N ILE A 223 12.28 6.65 7.00
CA ILE A 223 11.98 5.26 7.35
C ILE A 223 10.47 5.05 7.30
N THR A 224 10.02 4.07 6.52
CA THR A 224 8.60 3.68 6.47
C THR A 224 8.37 2.44 7.32
N CYS A 225 7.26 2.42 8.06
CA CYS A 225 6.79 1.28 8.83
C CYS A 225 5.37 0.95 8.37
N GLU A 226 5.18 -0.24 7.79
CA GLU A 226 3.91 -0.64 7.19
C GLU A 226 3.56 -2.07 7.58
N ASP A 227 2.28 -2.41 7.74
CA ASP A 227 1.90 -3.82 7.88
C ASP A 227 2.27 -4.61 6.62
N ALA A 228 2.14 -3.92 5.50
CA ALA A 228 2.62 -4.39 4.24
C ALA A 228 2.97 -3.16 3.39
N ALA A 229 4.24 -3.03 3.01
CA ALA A 229 4.81 -1.92 2.26
C ALA A 229 4.03 -1.62 0.97
N GLU A 230 3.35 -0.48 0.96
CA GLU A 230 2.63 0.14 -0.15
C GLU A 230 3.33 1.43 -0.60
N LEU A 231 4.00 2.12 0.32
CA LEU A 231 4.65 3.40 0.05
C LEU A 231 5.83 3.25 -0.91
N GLN A 232 5.94 4.20 -1.84
CA GLN A 232 6.92 4.25 -2.92
C GLN A 232 7.57 5.63 -3.01
N LEU A 233 8.45 5.90 -2.06
CA LEU A 233 9.19 7.15 -1.97
C LEU A 233 10.20 7.29 -3.13
N GLN A 234 10.49 8.54 -3.49
CA GLN A 234 11.40 8.92 -4.57
C GLN A 234 12.78 9.30 -4.04
N GLN A 235 12.87 9.57 -2.74
CA GLN A 235 14.11 9.91 -2.07
C GLN A 235 15.09 8.73 -2.15
N PRO A 236 16.39 8.99 -2.26
CA PRO A 236 17.42 7.96 -2.37
C PRO A 236 17.64 7.27 -1.03
N HIS A 237 17.45 7.99 0.08
CA HIS A 237 17.74 7.49 1.42
C HIS A 237 16.48 6.98 2.13
N VAL A 238 15.89 5.90 1.62
CA VAL A 238 14.68 5.32 2.17
C VAL A 238 14.97 3.93 2.76
N VAL A 239 14.52 3.69 4.00
CA VAL A 239 14.47 2.34 4.58
C VAL A 239 13.02 1.93 4.73
N ARG A 240 12.65 0.80 4.14
CA ARG A 240 11.28 0.26 4.18
C ARG A 240 11.23 -0.89 5.17
N LEU A 241 10.38 -0.77 6.19
CA LEU A 241 10.19 -1.77 7.23
C LEU A 241 8.76 -2.31 7.17
N GLU A 242 8.64 -3.61 7.40
CA GLU A 242 7.36 -4.33 7.41
C GLU A 242 7.15 -5.05 8.72
N THR A 243 5.89 -5.11 9.17
CA THR A 243 5.53 -5.95 10.31
C THR A 243 5.65 -7.42 9.91
N ARG A 244 5.84 -8.27 10.90
CA ARG A 244 5.91 -9.73 10.70
C ARG A 244 4.89 -10.38 11.63
N PRO A 245 3.88 -11.09 11.10
CA PRO A 245 3.02 -11.92 11.95
C PRO A 245 3.85 -13.05 12.59
N PRO A 246 3.36 -13.64 13.70
CA PRO A 246 4.02 -14.81 14.27
C PRO A 246 4.08 -15.97 13.25
N ASN A 247 5.07 -16.84 13.41
CA ASN A 247 5.13 -18.10 12.69
C ASN A 247 4.03 -19.07 13.17
N ILE A 248 3.97 -20.27 12.60
CA ILE A 248 2.97 -21.30 12.93
C ILE A 248 3.04 -21.70 14.43
N GLU A 249 4.21 -21.57 15.04
CA GLU A 249 4.46 -21.87 16.46
C GLU A 249 4.13 -20.69 17.39
N GLY A 250 3.66 -19.56 16.84
CA GLY A 250 3.34 -18.35 17.61
C GLY A 250 4.54 -17.44 17.89
N GLU A 251 5.72 -17.76 17.37
CA GLU A 251 6.97 -17.06 17.66
C GLU A 251 7.37 -16.06 16.57
N GLY A 252 8.28 -15.14 16.91
CA GLY A 252 8.91 -14.24 15.93
C GLY A 252 8.01 -13.13 15.39
N GLN A 253 6.89 -12.82 16.03
CA GLN A 253 6.09 -11.64 15.70
C GLN A 253 6.95 -10.37 15.82
N VAL A 254 6.81 -9.45 14.85
CA VAL A 254 7.35 -8.10 14.90
C VAL A 254 6.20 -7.14 14.63
N THR A 255 5.80 -6.42 15.66
CA THR A 255 4.67 -5.48 15.65
C THR A 255 5.05 -4.12 15.08
N MET A 256 4.06 -3.34 14.64
CA MET A 256 4.27 -1.96 14.19
C MET A 256 4.97 -1.12 15.26
N ARG A 257 4.58 -1.31 16.53
CA ARG A 257 5.17 -0.63 17.68
C ARG A 257 6.66 -0.89 17.81
N GLU A 258 7.09 -2.14 17.63
CA GLU A 258 8.51 -2.51 17.68
C GLU A 258 9.29 -1.89 16.53
N LEU A 259 8.71 -1.82 15.32
CA LEU A 259 9.34 -1.13 14.19
C LEU A 259 9.54 0.35 14.48
N VAL A 260 8.50 1.06 14.91
CA VAL A 260 8.56 2.51 15.20
C VAL A 260 9.60 2.79 16.30
N ARG A 261 9.65 1.98 17.36
CA ARG A 261 10.69 2.09 18.40
C ARG A 261 12.08 1.84 17.87
N ASN A 262 12.26 0.87 16.98
CA ASN A 262 13.54 0.60 16.36
C ASN A 262 14.00 1.76 15.46
N CYS A 263 13.07 2.41 14.76
CA CYS A 263 13.37 3.57 13.90
C CYS A 263 14.09 4.68 14.66
N LEU A 264 13.74 4.93 15.92
CA LEU A 264 14.39 5.96 16.75
C LEU A 264 15.91 5.74 16.93
N ARG A 265 16.41 4.53 16.68
CA ARG A 265 17.85 4.18 16.75
C ARG A 265 18.54 4.22 15.38
N MET A 266 17.78 4.42 14.32
CA MET A 266 18.26 4.39 12.94
C MET A 266 18.60 5.79 12.40
N ARG A 267 18.57 6.82 13.26
CA ARG A 267 18.78 8.24 12.94
C ARG A 267 17.97 8.69 11.71
N PRO A 268 16.63 8.56 11.70
CA PRO A 268 15.80 9.10 10.64
C PRO A 268 15.70 10.62 10.76
N GLU A 269 15.48 11.31 9.65
CA GLU A 269 14.88 12.64 9.67
C GLU A 269 13.35 12.54 9.78
N ARG A 270 12.74 11.55 9.11
CA ARG A 270 11.28 11.30 9.16
C ARG A 270 10.95 9.83 9.38
N ILE A 271 9.92 9.59 10.19
CA ILE A 271 9.29 8.28 10.34
C ILE A 271 7.88 8.36 9.73
N ILE A 272 7.57 7.45 8.81
CA ILE A 272 6.27 7.37 8.15
C ILE A 272 5.60 6.06 8.51
N VAL A 273 4.46 6.13 9.16
CA VAL A 273 3.67 4.94 9.52
C VAL A 273 2.50 4.81 8.55
N GLY A 274 2.49 3.73 7.77
CA GLY A 274 1.48 3.51 6.73
C GLY A 274 0.07 3.53 7.29
N GLU A 275 -0.15 2.89 8.44
CA GLU A 275 -1.41 2.96 9.17
C GLU A 275 -1.20 2.74 10.67
N VAL A 276 -1.77 3.63 11.48
CA VAL A 276 -1.78 3.56 12.94
C VAL A 276 -3.13 2.97 13.38
N ARG A 277 -3.07 1.83 14.07
CA ARG A 277 -4.20 1.03 14.53
C ARG A 277 -4.20 0.80 16.04
N GLY A 278 -3.10 1.09 16.73
CA GLY A 278 -2.92 0.72 18.12
C GLY A 278 -1.80 1.45 18.84
N PRO A 279 -1.14 0.78 19.83
CA PRO A 279 -0.22 1.41 20.77
C PRO A 279 0.99 2.12 20.15
N GLU A 280 1.36 1.79 18.91
CA GLU A 280 2.40 2.47 18.14
C GLU A 280 2.12 3.97 17.95
N ALA A 281 0.85 4.40 18.07
CA ALA A 281 0.48 5.81 18.09
C ALA A 281 1.34 6.61 19.09
N PHE A 282 1.55 6.06 20.29
CA PHE A 282 2.36 6.71 21.32
C PHE A 282 3.82 6.88 20.87
N ASP A 283 4.42 5.83 20.30
CA ASP A 283 5.81 5.85 19.86
C ASP A 283 5.99 6.78 18.64
N LEU A 284 4.98 6.90 17.76
CA LEU A 284 4.96 7.87 16.66
C LEU A 284 4.89 9.32 17.16
N LEU A 285 4.00 9.62 18.11
CA LEU A 285 3.93 10.97 18.70
C LEU A 285 5.23 11.32 19.43
N GLN A 286 5.85 10.37 20.12
CA GLN A 286 7.17 10.58 20.71
C GLN A 286 8.22 10.92 19.64
N ALA A 287 8.24 10.21 18.52
CA ALA A 287 9.15 10.53 17.42
C ALA A 287 8.97 11.98 16.94
N MET A 288 7.71 12.36 16.68
CA MET A 288 7.31 13.72 16.28
C MET A 288 7.77 14.79 17.27
N ASN A 289 7.74 14.51 18.57
CA ASN A 289 8.20 15.45 19.60
C ASN A 289 9.72 15.47 19.83
N THR A 290 10.45 14.46 19.36
CA THR A 290 11.88 14.25 19.68
C THR A 290 12.81 14.51 18.50
N GLY A 291 12.44 15.46 17.63
CA GLY A 291 13.30 15.95 16.55
C GLY A 291 13.19 15.17 15.24
N HIS A 292 12.14 14.36 15.06
CA HIS A 292 11.83 13.70 13.79
C HIS A 292 10.68 14.44 13.07
N ASP A 293 10.85 15.75 12.90
CA ASP A 293 9.84 16.63 12.30
C ASP A 293 9.52 16.24 10.87
N GLY A 294 8.26 16.42 10.47
CA GLY A 294 7.79 16.01 9.14
C GLY A 294 7.36 14.56 9.06
N SER A 295 7.32 13.86 10.21
CA SER A 295 6.80 12.49 10.32
C SER A 295 5.31 12.46 9.98
N MET A 296 4.86 11.33 9.43
CA MET A 296 3.49 11.21 8.92
C MET A 296 2.87 9.87 9.30
N GLY A 297 1.55 9.86 9.49
CA GLY A 297 0.80 8.64 9.73
C GLY A 297 -0.56 8.67 9.07
N THR A 298 -1.15 7.51 8.80
CA THR A 298 -2.59 7.44 8.50
C THR A 298 -3.36 6.77 9.62
N LEU A 299 -4.63 7.14 9.81
CA LEU A 299 -5.55 6.40 10.68
C LEU A 299 -6.99 6.45 10.16
N HIS A 300 -7.84 5.57 10.68
CA HIS A 300 -9.26 5.57 10.35
C HIS A 300 -10.06 6.49 11.28
N ALA A 301 -10.71 7.52 10.72
CA ALA A 301 -11.66 8.39 11.41
C ALA A 301 -12.58 9.09 10.40
N ASN A 302 -13.77 9.51 10.83
CA ASN A 302 -14.75 10.16 9.95
C ASN A 302 -14.55 11.66 9.82
N ASN A 303 -13.84 12.30 10.76
CA ASN A 303 -13.52 13.72 10.74
C ASN A 303 -12.23 14.00 11.56
N PRO A 304 -11.62 15.18 11.42
CA PRO A 304 -10.39 15.54 12.14
C PRO A 304 -10.48 15.45 13.67
N ARG A 305 -11.63 15.84 14.26
CA ARG A 305 -11.82 15.78 15.71
C ARG A 305 -11.85 14.33 16.22
N GLU A 306 -12.55 13.45 15.51
CA GLU A 306 -12.56 12.01 15.81
C GLU A 306 -11.17 11.40 15.65
N ALA A 307 -10.37 11.86 14.68
CA ALA A 307 -9.00 11.39 14.49
C ALA A 307 -8.14 11.57 15.77
N LEU A 308 -8.28 12.73 16.43
CA LEU A 308 -7.62 13.01 17.70
C LEU A 308 -8.11 12.09 18.83
N SER A 309 -9.44 11.92 18.97
CA SER A 309 -10.02 11.02 19.99
C SER A 309 -9.63 9.56 19.78
N ARG A 310 -9.47 9.12 18.52
CA ARG A 310 -9.00 7.77 18.20
C ARG A 310 -7.52 7.60 18.47
N CYS A 311 -6.70 8.62 18.20
CA CYS A 311 -5.29 8.63 18.60
C CYS A 311 -5.16 8.47 20.13
N GLU A 312 -5.95 9.22 20.91
CA GLU A 312 -6.01 9.08 22.37
C GLU A 312 -6.38 7.64 22.78
N SER A 313 -7.43 7.08 22.19
CA SER A 313 -7.89 5.71 22.47
C SER A 313 -6.82 4.65 22.15
N MET A 314 -6.14 4.78 21.01
CA MET A 314 -5.07 3.85 20.58
C MET A 314 -3.89 3.86 21.55
N ILE A 315 -3.55 5.02 22.11
CA ILE A 315 -2.53 5.14 23.14
C ILE A 315 -2.98 4.41 24.40
N THR A 316 -4.22 4.61 24.86
CA THR A 316 -4.74 3.92 26.06
C THR A 316 -4.75 2.39 25.91
N MET A 317 -4.99 1.85 24.70
CA MET A 317 -4.90 0.40 24.43
C MET A 317 -3.51 -0.19 24.72
N GLY A 318 -2.46 0.64 24.70
CA GLY A 318 -1.08 0.24 25.00
C GLY A 318 -0.78 -0.07 26.46
N GLY A 319 -1.78 0.05 27.35
CA GLY A 319 -1.64 -0.20 28.78
C GLY A 319 -0.89 0.91 29.52
N PHE A 320 -0.70 2.08 28.90
CA PHE A 320 -0.08 3.22 29.55
C PHE A 320 -1.03 3.82 30.59
N SER A 321 -0.58 3.94 31.84
CA SER A 321 -1.30 4.63 32.91
C SER A 321 -1.05 6.15 32.89
N LEU A 322 -1.17 6.75 31.70
CA LEU A 322 -1.03 8.20 31.55
C LEU A 322 -2.40 8.89 31.76
N PRO A 323 -2.47 10.00 32.50
CA PRO A 323 -3.68 10.82 32.55
C PRO A 323 -4.09 11.26 31.14
N SER A 324 -5.38 11.25 30.83
CA SER A 324 -5.91 11.66 29.52
C SER A 324 -5.43 13.04 29.09
N ARG A 325 -5.30 13.97 30.05
CA ARG A 325 -4.76 15.30 29.78
C ARG A 325 -3.34 15.26 29.22
N THR A 326 -2.45 14.44 29.80
CA THR A 326 -1.07 14.27 29.31
C THR A 326 -1.06 13.70 27.89
N ILE A 327 -1.93 12.75 27.57
CA ILE A 327 -2.05 12.21 26.21
C ILE A 327 -2.46 13.31 25.22
N ARG A 328 -3.45 14.14 25.58
CA ARG A 328 -3.89 15.26 24.74
C ARG A 328 -2.81 16.33 24.58
N GLU A 329 -2.07 16.64 25.64
CA GLU A 329 -0.93 17.56 25.59
C GLU A 329 0.15 17.04 24.63
N MET A 330 0.44 15.72 24.68
CA MET A 330 1.35 15.08 23.72
C MET A 330 0.84 15.18 22.28
N ILE A 331 -0.43 14.84 22.04
CA ILE A 331 -1.05 14.94 20.71
C ILE A 331 -0.92 16.38 20.16
N CYS A 332 -1.20 17.39 20.97
CA CYS A 332 -1.14 18.80 20.58
C CYS A 332 0.28 19.29 20.29
N ALA A 333 1.28 18.74 20.98
CA ALA A 333 2.68 19.06 20.74
C ALA A 333 3.22 18.38 19.48
N SER A 334 2.69 17.19 19.16
CA SER A 334 3.22 16.35 18.08
C SER A 334 2.59 16.60 16.72
N ILE A 335 1.27 16.73 16.64
CA ILE A 335 0.55 16.80 15.37
C ILE A 335 0.36 18.27 15.00
N ASP A 336 0.89 18.68 13.85
CA ASP A 336 0.67 20.03 13.34
C ASP A 336 -0.63 20.11 12.54
N VAL A 337 -0.84 19.15 11.63
CA VAL A 337 -1.93 19.18 10.65
C VAL A 337 -2.60 17.81 10.53
N ILE A 338 -3.92 17.82 10.43
CA ILE A 338 -4.77 16.69 10.08
C ILE A 338 -5.34 16.92 8.68
N VAL A 339 -5.19 15.94 7.79
CA VAL A 339 -5.76 15.99 6.44
C VAL A 339 -6.84 14.91 6.33
N GLN A 340 -8.10 15.33 6.12
CA GLN A 340 -9.23 14.41 6.03
C GLN A 340 -9.49 14.03 4.56
N ALA A 341 -9.35 12.74 4.24
CA ALA A 341 -9.76 12.16 2.97
C ALA A 341 -11.09 11.41 3.13
N ALA A 342 -12.07 11.71 2.28
CA ALA A 342 -13.39 11.08 2.28
C ALA A 342 -13.71 10.46 0.91
N ARG A 343 -14.38 9.31 0.94
CA ARG A 343 -15.12 8.79 -0.22
C ARG A 343 -16.56 9.24 -0.08
N LEU A 344 -17.02 10.07 -1.00
CA LEU A 344 -18.39 10.57 -1.02
C LEU A 344 -19.36 9.53 -1.57
N ARG A 345 -20.67 9.76 -1.43
CA ARG A 345 -21.72 8.81 -1.84
C ARG A 345 -21.74 8.53 -3.34
N ASP A 346 -21.27 9.47 -4.17
CA ASP A 346 -21.14 9.31 -5.62
C ASP A 346 -19.88 8.50 -6.01
N GLY A 347 -19.16 7.97 -5.02
CA GLY A 347 -17.93 7.20 -5.20
C GLY A 347 -16.69 8.07 -5.39
N SER A 348 -16.83 9.39 -5.55
CA SER A 348 -15.69 10.28 -5.70
C SER A 348 -14.89 10.37 -4.41
N ARG A 349 -13.57 10.52 -4.55
CA ARG A 349 -12.66 10.77 -3.42
C ARG A 349 -12.37 12.26 -3.35
N ARG A 350 -12.48 12.84 -2.16
CA ARG A 350 -12.23 14.26 -1.89
C ARG A 350 -11.40 14.41 -0.63
N ILE A 351 -10.46 15.34 -0.66
CA ILE A 351 -9.86 15.88 0.56
C ILE A 351 -10.84 16.93 1.07
N THR A 352 -11.43 16.70 2.24
CA THR A 352 -12.53 17.54 2.76
C THR A 352 -12.08 18.55 3.78
N HIS A 353 -10.98 18.28 4.49
CA HIS A 353 -10.44 19.17 5.52
C HIS A 353 -8.92 19.18 5.46
N ILE A 354 -8.33 20.37 5.62
CA ILE A 354 -6.97 20.57 6.10
C ILE A 354 -7.11 21.36 7.39
N THR A 355 -6.84 20.71 8.52
CA THR A 355 -7.13 21.22 9.87
C THR A 355 -5.84 21.25 10.66
N GLU A 356 -5.52 22.39 11.28
CA GLU A 356 -4.37 22.47 12.19
C GLU A 356 -4.76 22.27 13.65
N VAL A 357 -3.83 21.74 14.43
CA VAL A 357 -3.99 21.52 15.87
C VAL A 357 -3.39 22.71 16.62
N MET A 358 -4.24 23.50 17.27
CA MET A 358 -3.83 24.77 17.88
C MET A 358 -3.22 24.59 19.26
N GLY A 359 -3.79 23.70 20.07
CA GLY A 359 -3.39 23.48 21.46
C GLY A 359 -4.57 22.96 22.27
N MET A 360 -4.61 23.30 23.56
CA MET A 360 -5.70 22.90 24.46
C MET A 360 -6.34 24.10 25.14
N GLU A 361 -7.66 24.03 25.31
CA GLU A 361 -8.42 24.89 26.21
C GLU A 361 -9.10 24.01 27.26
N GLY A 362 -8.65 24.13 28.51
CA GLY A 362 -8.99 23.15 29.55
C GLY A 362 -8.54 21.75 29.15
N ASP A 363 -9.49 20.82 29.05
CA ASP A 363 -9.24 19.42 28.67
C ASP A 363 -9.54 19.12 27.19
N THR A 364 -9.91 20.13 26.40
CA THR A 364 -10.31 19.97 25.00
C THR A 364 -9.21 20.42 24.05
N ILE A 365 -8.90 19.58 23.05
CA ILE A 365 -7.99 19.95 21.97
C ILE A 365 -8.70 20.92 21.02
N ILE A 366 -8.09 22.08 20.79
CA ILE A 366 -8.58 23.09 19.87
C ILE A 366 -7.95 22.87 18.50
N THR A 367 -8.80 22.90 17.48
CA THR A 367 -8.43 22.75 16.07
C THR A 367 -8.96 23.92 15.28
N GLN A 368 -8.30 24.22 14.16
CA GLN A 368 -8.69 25.28 13.25
C GLN A 368 -8.65 24.76 11.82
N ASP A 369 -9.77 24.82 11.11
CA ASP A 369 -9.82 24.42 9.71
C ASP A 369 -9.20 25.50 8.83
N VAL A 370 -8.16 25.16 8.08
CA VAL A 370 -7.47 26.05 7.14
C VAL A 370 -8.12 25.97 5.76
N PHE A 371 -8.59 24.78 5.39
CA PHE A 371 -9.15 24.51 4.08
C PHE A 371 -10.28 23.49 4.17
N LEU A 372 -11.39 23.75 3.49
CA LEU A 372 -12.60 22.94 3.54
C LEU A 372 -13.11 22.60 2.14
N TYR A 373 -13.89 21.52 2.04
CA TYR A 373 -14.71 21.22 0.88
C TYR A 373 -16.20 21.41 1.22
N ASP A 374 -16.82 22.40 0.58
CA ASP A 374 -18.26 22.65 0.70
C ASP A 374 -19.01 21.79 -0.32
N MET A 375 -19.98 21.01 0.15
CA MET A 375 -20.95 20.35 -0.71
C MET A 375 -22.05 21.35 -1.06
N MET A 376 -22.14 21.75 -2.34
CA MET A 376 -23.11 22.74 -2.83
C MET A 376 -24.40 22.09 -3.34
N GLY A 377 -24.35 20.81 -3.67
CA GLY A 377 -25.50 20.07 -4.17
C GLY A 377 -25.11 18.83 -4.96
N GLU A 378 -25.97 18.45 -5.88
CA GLU A 378 -25.85 17.26 -6.71
C GLU A 378 -26.37 17.57 -8.11
N ASP A 379 -25.73 17.03 -9.15
CA ASP A 379 -26.21 17.14 -10.52
C ASP A 379 -27.34 16.13 -10.82
N ALA A 380 -27.93 16.22 -12.02
CA ALA A 380 -29.03 15.33 -12.43
C ALA A 380 -28.65 13.83 -12.47
N ASN A 381 -27.35 13.49 -12.46
CA ASN A 381 -26.84 12.13 -12.52
C ASN A 381 -26.40 11.60 -11.14
N GLY A 382 -26.65 12.34 -10.06
CA GLY A 382 -26.27 11.93 -8.71
C GLY A 382 -24.80 12.24 -8.36
N LYS A 383 -24.10 13.05 -9.17
CA LYS A 383 -22.72 13.44 -8.90
C LYS A 383 -22.69 14.65 -7.97
N ILE A 384 -21.87 14.58 -6.92
CA ILE A 384 -21.78 15.68 -5.95
C ILE A 384 -21.08 16.88 -6.59
N ILE A 385 -21.75 18.03 -6.51
CA ILE A 385 -21.19 19.32 -6.84
C ILE A 385 -20.69 19.93 -5.53
N GLY A 386 -19.42 20.26 -5.49
CA GLY A 386 -18.83 20.96 -4.37
C GLY A 386 -17.58 21.71 -4.79
N ARG A 387 -17.07 22.51 -3.87
CA ARG A 387 -15.91 23.36 -4.10
C ARG A 387 -15.04 23.39 -2.86
N HIS A 388 -13.74 23.50 -3.09
CA HIS A 388 -12.81 23.77 -2.02
C HIS A 388 -12.75 25.27 -1.72
N ARG A 389 -12.47 25.63 -0.47
CA ARG A 389 -12.23 27.00 -0.05
C ARG A 389 -11.27 27.11 1.12
N SER A 390 -10.57 28.23 1.19
CA SER A 390 -9.95 28.72 2.42
C SER A 390 -11.02 29.18 3.41
N THR A 391 -10.69 29.14 4.69
CA THR A 391 -11.55 29.63 5.78
C THR A 391 -11.28 31.09 6.16
N GLY A 392 -10.39 31.79 5.44
CA GLY A 392 -10.02 33.19 5.68
C GLY A 392 -8.85 33.36 6.66
N ILE A 393 -8.17 32.27 7.03
CA ILE A 393 -6.98 32.33 7.88
C ILE A 393 -5.77 32.69 7.03
N GLY A 394 -5.33 33.95 7.11
CA GLY A 394 -4.15 34.41 6.36
C GLY A 394 -2.80 33.91 6.89
N ARG A 395 -2.73 33.53 8.17
CA ARG A 395 -1.51 33.02 8.82
C ARG A 395 -1.83 31.85 9.75
N PRO A 396 -1.86 30.61 9.24
CA PRO A 396 -2.06 29.42 10.08
C PRO A 396 -0.93 29.27 11.11
N LYS A 397 -1.12 28.44 12.14
CA LYS A 397 -0.11 28.14 13.17
C LYS A 397 1.24 27.69 12.59
N PHE A 398 1.24 26.93 11.48
CA PHE A 398 2.47 26.51 10.81
C PHE A 398 3.13 27.62 9.95
N TRP A 399 2.62 28.85 9.98
CA TRP A 399 3.14 29.99 9.20
C TRP A 399 4.60 30.30 9.46
N GLU A 400 5.03 30.34 10.73
CA GLU A 400 6.44 30.60 11.06
C GLU A 400 7.36 29.49 10.53
N ARG A 401 6.85 28.25 10.47
CA ARG A 401 7.57 27.13 9.84
C ARG A 401 7.65 27.35 8.32
N ALA A 402 6.55 27.72 7.68
CA ALA A 402 6.58 28.08 6.26
C ALA A 402 7.57 29.20 5.97
N ARG A 403 7.63 30.23 6.82
CA ARG A 403 8.61 31.33 6.71
C ARG A 403 10.04 30.86 6.86
N TYR A 404 10.32 29.97 7.82
CA TYR A 404 11.64 29.40 8.02
C TYR A 404 12.15 28.66 6.77
N TYR A 405 11.26 28.00 6.03
CA TYR A 405 11.56 27.32 4.77
C TYR A 405 11.36 28.20 3.51
N ASN A 406 11.10 29.51 3.66
CA ASN A 406 10.83 30.46 2.56
C ASN A 406 9.60 30.11 1.68
N GLU A 407 8.60 29.45 2.27
CA GLU A 407 7.35 29.04 1.61
C GLU A 407 6.16 29.95 1.98
N GLU A 408 6.34 30.96 2.85
CA GLU A 408 5.26 31.81 3.38
C GLU A 408 4.55 32.61 2.29
N LYS A 409 5.26 33.08 1.26
CA LYS A 409 4.66 33.81 0.13
C LYS A 409 3.77 32.90 -0.72
N ARG A 410 4.22 31.66 -0.96
CA ARG A 410 3.42 30.65 -1.68
C ARG A 410 2.20 30.25 -0.87
N LEU A 411 2.35 30.14 0.45
CA LEU A 411 1.25 29.81 1.35
C LEU A 411 0.17 30.88 1.35
N ALA A 412 0.54 32.16 1.54
CA ALA A 412 -0.42 33.27 1.45
C ALA A 412 -1.14 33.31 0.10
N ALA A 413 -0.39 33.22 -1.01
CA ALA A 413 -0.99 33.24 -2.33
C ALA A 413 -2.00 32.11 -2.55
N ALA A 414 -1.73 30.89 -2.04
CA ALA A 414 -2.65 29.77 -2.14
C ALA A 414 -3.90 29.95 -1.25
N LEU A 415 -3.73 30.47 -0.03
CA LEU A 415 -4.83 30.74 0.89
C LEU A 415 -5.76 31.83 0.36
N ASP A 416 -5.18 32.94 -0.14
CA ASP A 416 -5.91 34.07 -0.71
C ASP A 416 -6.65 33.67 -1.99
N ALA A 417 -6.00 32.91 -2.88
CA ALA A 417 -6.62 32.45 -4.13
C ALA A 417 -7.80 31.50 -3.90
N ALA A 418 -7.81 30.79 -2.77
CA ALA A 418 -8.90 29.90 -2.39
C ALA A 418 -9.96 30.56 -1.52
N GLU A 419 -9.77 31.83 -1.12
CA GLU A 419 -10.78 32.56 -0.38
C GLU A 419 -11.95 32.90 -1.32
N ILE A 420 -13.14 32.48 -0.92
CA ILE A 420 -14.35 32.77 -1.67
C ILE A 420 -14.96 34.04 -1.09
N ILE A 421 -14.77 35.15 -1.79
CA ILE A 421 -15.55 36.36 -1.55
C ILE A 421 -16.95 36.09 -2.10
N GLU A 422 -17.90 35.73 -1.24
CA GLU A 422 -19.31 35.77 -1.62
C GLU A 422 -19.62 37.21 -2.04
N LYS A 423 -19.87 37.43 -3.34
CA LYS A 423 -20.46 38.67 -3.81
C LYS A 423 -21.87 38.71 -3.22
N VAL A 424 -22.02 39.46 -2.13
CA VAL A 424 -23.30 39.81 -1.49
C VAL A 424 -24.25 40.43 -2.50
#